data_AF-A0A4R3FX92-F1
#
_entry.id   AF-A0A4R3FX92-F1
#
_cell.length_a   1.000
_cell.length_b   1.000
_cell.length_c   1.000
_cell.angle_alpha   90.00
_cell.angle_beta   90.00
_cell.angle_gamma   90.00
#
_symmetry.space_group_name_H-M   'P 1'
#
loop_
_entity.id
_entity.type
_entity.pdbx_description
1 polymer ?
#
loop_
_entity_poly.entity_id
_entity_poly.type
_entity_poly.pdbx_seq_one_letter_code
_entity_poly.pdbx_strand_id
1 'polypeptide(L)'
;MAIVRDVASGYSVLVEDDGRVAYGYLTDRKNKFIADVWLYNRSHAPAEGQWHDKEAMPFLNPAEYVRTDLAIRFMEQPADVRISWEASEQYEAIARIYLHDELVGILVPGAKPGWSVLATKDGPIAKRFIDHWK
;
A
#
# COMPACT_ATOMS: atom_id res chain seq x y z
N MET A 1 -2.11 -4.51 -12.36
CA MET A 1 -0.87 -3.75 -12.08
C MET A 1 -0.97 -2.34 -12.62
N ALA A 2 -0.63 -1.32 -11.83
CA ALA A 2 -0.45 0.07 -12.27
C ALA A 2 0.93 0.59 -11.83
N ILE A 3 1.54 1.46 -12.64
CA ILE A 3 2.79 2.15 -12.30
C ILE A 3 2.58 3.64 -12.55
N VAL A 4 2.81 4.46 -11.53
CA VAL A 4 2.71 5.92 -11.63
C VAL A 4 4.01 6.53 -11.15
N ARG A 5 4.65 7.30 -12.04
CA ARG A 5 5.92 7.99 -11.76
C ARG A 5 5.66 9.45 -11.40
N ASP A 6 6.34 9.92 -10.36
CA ASP A 6 6.50 11.35 -10.13
C ASP A 6 7.71 11.87 -10.93
N VAL A 7 7.45 12.81 -11.84
CA VAL A 7 8.50 13.40 -12.67
C VAL A 7 9.42 14.30 -11.84
N ALA A 8 8.91 14.93 -10.77
CA ALA A 8 9.67 15.89 -9.97
C ALA A 8 10.73 15.20 -9.09
N SER A 9 10.32 14.21 -8.29
CA SER A 9 11.24 13.45 -7.43
C SER A 9 11.96 12.32 -8.17
N GLY A 10 11.38 11.83 -9.28
CA GLY A 10 11.84 10.64 -9.99
C GLY A 10 11.45 9.32 -9.32
N TYR A 11 10.66 9.36 -8.23
CA TYR A 11 10.09 8.18 -7.59
C TYR A 11 8.92 7.59 -8.39
N SER A 12 8.64 6.30 -8.17
CA SER A 12 7.47 5.64 -8.77
C SER A 12 6.76 4.77 -7.75
N VAL A 13 5.43 4.71 -7.83
CA VAL A 13 4.63 3.72 -7.10
C VAL A 13 4.14 2.67 -8.09
N LEU A 14 4.40 1.41 -7.74
CA LEU A 14 3.81 0.22 -8.35
C LEU A 14 2.67 -0.26 -7.44
N VAL A 15 1.48 -0.42 -8.01
CA VAL A 15 0.36 -1.11 -7.35
C VAL A 15 0.14 -2.44 -8.07
N GLU A 16 0.26 -3.52 -7.32
CA GLU A 16 0.06 -4.88 -7.81
C GLU A 16 -1.08 -5.54 -7.05
N ASP A 17 -1.89 -6.28 -7.78
CA ASP A 17 -2.99 -7.09 -7.27
C ASP A 17 -2.89 -8.44 -7.98
N ASP A 18 -2.60 -9.49 -7.21
CA ASP A 18 -2.38 -10.85 -7.73
C ASP A 18 -3.69 -11.67 -7.81
N GLY A 19 -4.85 -11.04 -7.57
CA GLY A 19 -6.15 -11.69 -7.47
C GLY A 19 -6.47 -12.22 -6.07
N ARG A 20 -5.51 -12.23 -5.15
CA ARG A 20 -5.65 -12.66 -3.75
C ARG A 20 -5.39 -11.52 -2.77
N VAL A 21 -4.40 -10.68 -3.04
CA VAL A 21 -3.99 -9.54 -2.21
C VAL A 21 -3.41 -8.42 -3.08
N ALA A 22 -3.54 -7.18 -2.62
CA ALA A 22 -2.96 -6.02 -3.27
C ALA A 22 -1.91 -5.32 -2.40
N TYR A 23 -0.83 -4.90 -3.04
CA TYR A 23 0.29 -4.18 -2.43
C TYR A 23 0.65 -2.93 -3.24
N GLY A 24 1.12 -1.92 -2.52
CA GLY A 24 1.82 -0.77 -3.08
C GLY A 24 3.31 -0.85 -2.78
N TYR A 25 4.14 -0.52 -3.77
CA TYR A 25 5.59 -0.50 -3.66
C TYR A 25 6.15 0.83 -4.17
N LEU A 26 7.04 1.44 -3.41
CA LEU A 26 7.75 2.66 -3.81
C LEU A 26 9.13 2.29 -4.35
N THR A 27 9.49 2.80 -5.52
CA THR A 27 10.83 2.67 -6.09
C THR A 27 11.57 3.99 -6.15
N ASP A 28 12.88 3.94 -5.90
CA ASP A 28 13.77 5.08 -6.09
C ASP A 28 14.02 5.39 -7.59
N ARG A 29 14.83 6.42 -7.86
CA ARG A 29 15.24 6.82 -9.23
C ARG A 29 16.00 5.73 -10.00
N LYS A 30 16.50 4.71 -9.30
CA LYS A 30 17.22 3.55 -9.87
C LYS A 30 16.32 2.31 -9.92
N ASN A 31 15.01 2.47 -9.75
CA ASN A 31 14.01 1.41 -9.72
C ASN A 31 14.19 0.40 -8.56
N LYS A 32 14.87 0.77 -7.47
CA LYS A 32 15.01 -0.09 -6.29
C LYS A 32 13.80 0.06 -5.37
N PHE A 33 13.23 -1.05 -4.91
CA PHE A 33 12.15 -1.05 -3.91
C PHE A 33 12.62 -0.54 -2.54
N ILE A 34 12.11 0.63 -2.14
CA ILE A 34 12.50 1.34 -0.92
C ILE A 34 11.39 1.43 0.12
N ALA A 35 10.13 1.17 -0.25
CA ALA A 35 9.00 1.07 0.68
C ALA A 35 7.93 0.11 0.14
N ASP A 36 7.13 -0.47 1.03
CA ASP A 36 6.03 -1.36 0.71
C ASP A 36 4.85 -1.16 1.66
N VAL A 37 3.64 -1.47 1.19
CA VAL A 37 2.43 -1.44 2.03
C VAL A 37 1.38 -2.39 1.50
N TRP A 38 0.76 -3.16 2.38
CA TRP A 38 -0.44 -3.91 2.09
C TRP A 38 -1.64 -2.95 1.90
N LEU A 39 -2.40 -3.10 0.82
CA LEU A 39 -3.56 -2.27 0.53
C LEU A 39 -4.85 -2.94 0.96
N TYR A 40 -5.11 -4.15 0.47
CA TYR A 40 -6.31 -4.94 0.80
C TYR A 40 -6.10 -6.43 0.49
N ASN A 41 -6.91 -7.28 1.14
CA ASN A 41 -7.08 -8.66 0.73
C ASN A 41 -8.27 -8.75 -0.24
N ARG A 42 -8.13 -9.49 -1.34
CA ARG A 42 -9.28 -9.94 -2.14
C ARG A 42 -9.84 -11.25 -1.62
N SER A 43 -8.96 -12.18 -1.26
CA SER A 43 -9.35 -13.45 -0.67
C SER A 43 -9.64 -13.31 0.82
N HIS A 44 -10.19 -14.36 1.41
CA HIS A 44 -10.49 -14.40 2.84
C HIS A 44 -9.22 -14.16 3.67
N ALA A 45 -9.30 -13.24 4.64
CA ALA A 45 -8.20 -12.96 5.54
C ALA A 45 -7.86 -14.20 6.37
N PRO A 46 -6.60 -14.64 6.44
CA PRO A 46 -6.24 -15.79 7.26
C PRO A 46 -6.39 -15.45 8.75
N ALA A 47 -6.58 -16.47 9.59
CA ALA A 47 -6.62 -16.27 11.04
C ALA A 47 -5.25 -15.84 11.60
N GLU A 48 -4.17 -16.39 11.05
CA GLU A 48 -2.80 -16.12 11.42
C GLU A 48 -1.96 -15.69 10.21
N GLY A 49 -0.85 -15.01 10.46
CA GLY A 49 0.04 -14.55 9.40
C GLY A 49 0.89 -15.68 8.82
N GLN A 50 1.05 -15.67 7.50
CA GLN A 50 1.77 -16.72 6.76
C GLN A 50 3.28 -16.44 6.64
N TRP A 51 3.84 -15.58 7.50
CA TRP A 51 5.20 -15.02 7.39
C TRP A 51 6.33 -16.05 7.30
N HIS A 52 6.07 -17.27 7.75
CA HIS A 52 7.03 -18.36 7.80
C HIS A 52 7.20 -19.06 6.45
N ASP A 53 6.24 -18.88 5.54
CA ASP A 53 6.27 -19.48 4.20
C ASP A 53 6.57 -18.42 3.15
N LYS A 54 7.85 -18.28 2.78
CA LYS A 54 8.26 -17.29 1.77
C LYS A 54 7.67 -17.56 0.39
N GLU A 55 7.28 -18.79 0.09
CA GLU A 55 6.65 -19.14 -1.18
C GLU A 55 5.21 -18.61 -1.27
N ALA A 56 4.60 -18.26 -0.14
CA ALA A 56 3.26 -17.68 -0.07
C ALA A 56 3.24 -16.15 -0.27
N MET A 57 4.38 -15.52 -0.55
CA MET A 57 4.45 -14.09 -0.86
C MET A 57 3.76 -13.76 -2.20
N PRO A 58 3.08 -12.59 -2.31
CA PRO A 58 2.84 -11.60 -1.26
C PRO A 58 1.85 -12.08 -0.19
N PHE A 59 1.97 -11.64 1.06
CA PHE A 59 1.16 -12.18 2.16
C PHE A 59 -0.21 -11.51 2.27
N LEU A 60 -1.25 -12.28 2.61
CA LEU A 60 -2.51 -11.68 3.07
C LEU A 60 -2.31 -11.08 4.47
N ASN A 61 -3.03 -10.01 4.76
CA ASN A 61 -3.09 -9.48 6.11
C ASN A 61 -4.08 -10.30 6.97
N PRO A 62 -3.69 -10.80 8.15
CA PRO A 62 -4.60 -11.59 8.98
C PRO A 62 -5.83 -10.81 9.44
N ALA A 63 -6.91 -11.52 9.73
CA ALA A 63 -8.21 -10.93 10.06
C ALA A 63 -8.13 -9.91 11.22
N GLU A 64 -7.24 -10.12 12.20
CA GLU A 64 -7.04 -9.20 13.32
C GLU A 64 -6.44 -7.83 12.94
N TYR A 65 -5.84 -7.72 11.74
CA TYR A 65 -5.24 -6.48 11.22
C TYR A 65 -6.10 -5.84 10.13
N VAL A 66 -7.08 -6.55 9.58
CA VAL A 66 -7.95 -6.08 8.49
C VAL A 66 -9.14 -5.35 9.07
N ARG A 67 -9.36 -4.13 8.59
CA ARG A 67 -10.55 -3.34 8.86
C ARG A 67 -11.70 -3.81 7.95
N THR A 68 -12.86 -4.14 8.53
CA THR A 68 -14.01 -4.73 7.80
C THR A 68 -15.25 -3.84 7.77
N ASP A 69 -15.25 -2.74 8.50
CA ASP A 69 -16.32 -1.73 8.51
C ASP A 69 -16.23 -0.73 7.34
N LEU A 70 -15.11 -0.72 6.60
CA LEU A 70 -14.95 0.05 5.38
C LEU A 70 -15.15 -0.84 4.16
N ALA A 71 -16.16 -0.51 3.34
CA ALA A 71 -16.30 -1.09 2.02
C ALA A 71 -15.35 -0.36 1.06
N ILE A 72 -14.53 -1.11 0.33
CA ILE A 72 -13.71 -0.57 -0.76
C ILE A 72 -14.01 -1.28 -2.06
N ARG A 73 -13.79 -0.58 -3.17
CA ARG A 73 -13.82 -1.16 -4.50
C ARG A 73 -12.42 -1.58 -4.91
N PHE A 74 -12.27 -2.83 -5.31
CA PHE A 74 -10.97 -3.33 -5.80
C PHE A 74 -10.61 -2.70 -7.14
N MET A 75 -9.31 -2.75 -7.44
CA MET A 75 -8.76 -2.34 -8.72
C MET A 75 -9.13 -3.36 -9.81
N GLU A 76 -9.89 -2.99 -10.82
CA GLU A 76 -10.18 -3.88 -11.96
C GLU A 76 -9.24 -3.59 -13.14
N GLN A 77 -8.74 -2.37 -13.23
CA GLN A 77 -7.83 -1.92 -14.29
C GLN A 77 -6.81 -0.90 -13.77
N PRO A 78 -5.71 -0.67 -14.51
CA PRO A 78 -4.68 0.28 -14.10
C PRO A 78 -5.19 1.71 -13.87
N ALA A 79 -6.21 2.13 -14.63
CA ALA A 79 -6.81 3.45 -14.54
C ALA A 79 -7.57 3.72 -13.23
N ASP A 80 -7.90 2.68 -12.46
CA ASP A 80 -8.59 2.82 -11.17
C ASP A 80 -7.63 3.33 -10.07
N VAL A 81 -6.31 3.24 -10.30
CA VAL A 81 -5.27 3.70 -9.38
C VAL A 81 -4.85 5.12 -9.74
N ARG A 82 -4.93 6.02 -8.76
CA ARG A 82 -4.35 7.36 -8.83
C ARG A 82 -3.34 7.54 -7.70
N ILE A 83 -2.19 8.12 -8.01
CA ILE A 83 -1.19 8.49 -7.00
C ILE A 83 -1.15 10.00 -6.88
N SER A 84 -1.34 10.52 -5.68
CA SER A 84 -1.05 11.92 -5.36
C SER A 84 0.31 12.02 -4.71
N TRP A 85 1.15 12.90 -5.21
CA TRP A 85 2.49 13.15 -4.70
C TRP A 85 2.53 14.48 -3.97
N GLU A 86 3.07 14.48 -2.76
CA GLU A 86 3.29 15.69 -1.97
C GLU A 86 4.78 15.78 -1.60
N ALA A 87 5.35 16.97 -1.74
CA ALA A 87 6.70 17.23 -1.25
C ALA A 87 6.70 17.24 0.29
N SER A 88 7.77 16.71 0.88
CA SER A 88 7.95 16.71 2.34
C SER A 88 9.39 17.04 2.68
N GLU A 89 9.61 17.97 3.61
CA GLU A 89 10.96 18.26 4.11
C GLU A 89 11.55 17.07 4.88
N GLN A 90 10.70 16.29 5.55
CA GLN A 90 11.12 15.16 6.37
C GLN A 90 11.39 13.91 5.54
N TYR A 91 10.55 13.64 4.52
CA TYR A 91 10.57 12.37 3.79
C TYR A 91 10.90 12.51 2.30
N GLU A 92 11.24 13.71 1.83
CA GLU A 92 11.39 14.09 0.42
C GLU A 92 10.07 14.05 -0.37
N ALA A 93 9.34 12.94 -0.32
CA ALA A 93 8.05 12.76 -0.98
C ALA A 93 7.11 11.86 -0.17
N ILE A 94 5.82 12.18 -0.23
CA ILE A 94 4.73 11.36 0.29
C ILE A 94 3.87 10.94 -0.90
N ALA A 95 3.74 9.63 -1.11
CA ALA A 95 2.89 9.05 -2.15
C ALA A 95 1.60 8.54 -1.51
N ARG A 96 0.47 9.15 -1.86
CA ARG A 96 -0.87 8.71 -1.46
C ARG A 96 -1.49 7.91 -2.59
N ILE A 97 -1.88 6.68 -2.29
CA ILE A 97 -2.47 5.72 -3.22
C ILE A 97 -3.98 5.80 -3.08
N TYR A 98 -4.66 6.10 -4.19
CA TYR A 98 -6.11 6.15 -4.28
C TYR A 98 -6.62 5.06 -5.21
N LEU A 99 -7.73 4.43 -4.83
CA LEU A 99 -8.53 3.55 -5.67
C LEU A 99 -9.90 4.16 -5.84
N HIS A 100 -10.35 4.36 -7.07
CA HIS A 100 -11.65 4.99 -7.34
C HIS A 100 -11.85 6.29 -6.55
N ASP A 101 -10.77 7.09 -6.46
CA ASP A 101 -10.65 8.34 -5.68
C ASP A 101 -10.73 8.23 -4.14
N GLU A 102 -10.77 7.02 -3.59
CA GLU A 102 -10.68 6.77 -2.15
C GLU A 102 -9.23 6.49 -1.74
N LEU A 103 -8.74 7.18 -0.71
CA LEU A 103 -7.40 6.95 -0.17
C LEU A 103 -7.34 5.55 0.43
N VAL A 104 -6.40 4.72 0.00
CA VAL A 104 -6.22 3.36 0.52
C VAL A 104 -4.87 3.12 1.18
N GLY A 105 -3.82 3.82 0.73
CA GLY A 105 -2.47 3.59 1.23
C GLY A 105 -1.57 4.82 1.13
N ILE A 106 -0.53 4.85 1.95
CA ILE A 106 0.48 5.90 1.97
C ILE A 106 1.86 5.26 2.05
N LEU A 107 2.75 5.72 1.17
CA LEU A 107 4.15 5.36 1.13
C LEU A 107 5.02 6.60 1.28
N VAL A 108 6.08 6.48 2.06
CA VAL A 108 7.19 7.43 2.09
C VAL A 108 8.50 6.66 1.95
N PRO A 109 9.58 7.26 1.43
CA PRO A 109 10.89 6.63 1.36
C PRO A 109 11.32 5.98 2.68
N GLY A 110 11.72 4.69 2.61
CA GLY A 110 12.19 3.92 3.77
C GLY A 110 11.10 3.26 4.61
N ALA A 111 9.81 3.50 4.36
CA ALA A 111 8.73 2.87 5.12
C ALA A 111 8.53 1.40 4.75
N LYS A 112 8.85 0.49 5.67
CA LYS A 112 8.64 -0.96 5.53
C LYS A 112 8.09 -1.53 6.84
N PRO A 113 6.76 -1.55 7.05
CA PRO A 113 5.71 -1.16 6.10
C PRO A 113 5.34 0.33 6.14
N GLY A 114 4.65 0.77 5.08
CA GLY A 114 3.87 2.01 4.99
C GLY A 114 2.52 1.90 5.72
N TRP A 115 1.59 2.82 5.40
CA TRP A 115 0.30 2.94 6.08
C TRP A 115 -0.87 2.58 5.17
N SER A 116 -1.85 1.87 5.71
CA SER A 116 -3.11 1.54 5.04
C SER A 116 -4.29 2.05 5.85
N VAL A 117 -5.30 2.59 5.16
CA VAL A 117 -6.58 2.97 5.80
C VAL A 117 -7.37 1.72 6.24
N LEU A 118 -7.10 0.58 5.58
CA LEU A 118 -7.74 -0.70 5.84
C LEU A 118 -7.02 -1.51 6.92
N ALA A 119 -5.96 -0.97 7.52
CA ALA A 119 -5.35 -1.55 8.71
C ALA A 119 -6.12 -1.11 9.97
N THR A 120 -6.55 -2.07 10.79
CA THR A 120 -7.25 -1.78 12.06
C THR A 120 -6.29 -1.45 13.21
N LYS A 121 -5.02 -1.85 13.10
CA LYS A 121 -3.91 -1.56 14.02
C LYS A 121 -2.58 -1.71 13.27
N ASP A 122 -1.49 -1.26 13.87
CA ASP A 122 -0.16 -1.49 13.30
C ASP A 122 0.15 -2.98 13.26
N GLY A 123 0.64 -3.44 12.12
CA GLY A 123 1.01 -4.82 11.88
C GLY A 123 2.27 -4.95 11.04
N PRO A 124 2.68 -6.19 10.74
CA PRO A 124 3.94 -6.48 10.06
C PRO A 124 4.01 -5.99 8.60
N ILE A 125 2.86 -5.82 7.91
CA ILE A 125 2.79 -5.43 6.49
C ILE A 125 2.01 -4.16 6.19
N ALA A 126 1.39 -3.56 7.21
CA ALA A 126 0.77 -2.25 7.13
C ALA A 126 0.68 -1.63 8.53
N LYS A 127 0.98 -0.33 8.61
CA LYS A 127 0.65 0.50 9.76
C LYS A 127 -0.77 1.03 9.60
N ARG A 128 -1.45 1.24 10.72
CA ARG A 128 -2.75 1.90 10.73
C ARG A 128 -2.57 3.36 10.36
N PHE A 129 -3.28 3.78 9.31
CA PHE A 129 -3.41 5.21 9.06
C PHE A 129 -4.35 5.84 10.10
N ILE A 130 -3.85 6.89 10.76
CA ILE A 130 -4.64 7.80 11.58
C ILE A 130 -4.39 9.19 11.01
N ASP A 131 -5.46 9.92 10.76
CA ASP A 131 -5.40 11.26 10.17
C ASP A 131 -4.82 12.27 11.18
N HIS A 132 -3.49 12.26 11.29
CA HIS A 132 -2.69 13.21 12.06
C HIS A 132 -1.80 14.07 11.16
N TRP A 133 -1.95 13.94 9.84
CA TRP A 133 -1.16 14.65 8.83
C TRP A 133 -1.97 15.86 8.34
N LYS A 134 -2.17 16.83 9.22
CA LYS A 134 -2.64 18.18 8.88
C LYS A 134 -1.46 19.15 8.80
#